data_AF-A0A0H4W607-F1
#
_entry.id   AF-A0A0H4W607-F1
#
_cell.length_a   1.000
_cell.length_b   1.000
_cell.length_c   1.000
_cell.angle_alpha   90.00
_cell.angle_beta   90.00
_cell.angle_gamma   90.00
#
_symmetry.space_group_name_H-M   'P 1'
#
loop_
_entity.id
_entity.type
_entity.pdbx_description
1 polymer ?
#
loop_
_entity_poly.entity_id
_entity_poly.type
_entity_poly.pdbx_seq_one_letter_code
_entity_poly.pdbx_strand_id
1 'polypeptide(L)'
;MMLFLALFFVWIPTFVVPPTHKYLRNNTVYICCIIVAISIFGWSLENYSPNLPQIEKSHMPLYISPLVFLILYKLFDNIIQKRLERHMYFRMKYMSNKESEEQTWFEWLLQMVLGFVPLICGAIWLLIF
;
A
#
# COMPACT_ATOMS: atom_id res chain seq x y z
N MET A 1 -17.16 6.30 0.61
CA MET A 1 -16.10 7.28 0.94
C MET A 1 -14.86 6.61 1.54
N MET A 2 -15.01 5.78 2.59
CA MET A 2 -13.89 5.11 3.26
C MET A 2 -13.11 4.15 2.36
N LEU A 3 -13.80 3.45 1.46
CA LEU A 3 -13.16 2.58 0.45
C LEU A 3 -12.16 3.36 -0.43
N PHE A 4 -12.56 4.55 -0.88
CA PHE A 4 -11.66 5.41 -1.67
C PHE A 4 -10.44 5.84 -0.87
N LEU A 5 -10.60 6.14 0.42
CA LEU A 5 -9.46 6.47 1.30
C LEU A 5 -8.48 5.29 1.40
N ALA A 6 -8.97 4.07 1.59
CA ALA A 6 -8.12 2.88 1.66
C ALA A 6 -7.36 2.63 0.34
N LEU A 7 -8.05 2.74 -0.80
CA LEU A 7 -7.42 2.57 -2.12
C LEU A 7 -6.40 3.66 -2.43
N PHE A 8 -6.75 4.92 -2.20
CA PHE A 8 -5.85 6.05 -2.44
C PHE A 8 -4.63 6.03 -1.53
N PHE A 9 -4.75 5.52 -0.31
CA PHE A 9 -3.61 5.35 0.59
C PHE A 9 -2.50 4.49 -0.04
N VAL A 10 -2.87 3.49 -0.86
CA VAL A 10 -1.92 2.62 -1.55
C VAL A 10 -1.53 3.17 -2.93
N TRP A 11 -2.50 3.63 -3.72
CA TRP A 11 -2.27 4.03 -5.11
C TRP A 11 -1.57 5.39 -5.26
N ILE A 12 -1.78 6.32 -4.32
CA ILE A 12 -1.08 7.60 -4.36
C ILE A 12 0.44 7.40 -4.25
N PRO A 13 0.98 6.73 -3.22
CA PRO A 13 2.42 6.55 -3.09
C PRO A 13 3.02 5.59 -4.12
N THR A 14 2.24 4.76 -4.81
CA THR A 14 2.76 3.80 -5.79
C THR A 14 2.68 4.30 -7.24
N PHE A 15 1.61 4.99 -7.63
CA PHE A 15 1.37 5.37 -9.03
C PHE A 15 1.07 6.84 -9.26
N VAL A 16 0.29 7.50 -8.38
CA VAL A 16 -0.17 8.88 -8.63
C VAL A 16 0.94 9.89 -8.32
N VAL A 17 1.49 9.81 -7.11
CA VAL A 17 2.59 10.66 -6.65
C VAL A 17 3.65 9.79 -5.99
N PRO A 18 4.41 9.00 -6.78
CA PRO A 18 5.43 8.11 -6.25
C PRO A 18 6.44 8.78 -5.31
N PRO A 19 6.88 10.07 -5.45
CA PRO A 19 7.78 10.68 -4.48
C PRO A 19 7.29 10.63 -3.03
N THR A 20 5.98 10.50 -2.80
CA THR A 20 5.42 10.45 -1.45
C THR A 20 5.83 9.20 -0.67
N HIS A 21 6.22 8.10 -1.35
CA HIS A 21 6.77 6.92 -0.65
C HIS A 21 8.01 7.28 0.19
N LYS A 22 8.78 8.29 -0.21
CA LYS A 22 9.98 8.73 0.52
C LYS A 22 9.66 9.16 1.95
N TYR A 23 8.47 9.71 2.21
CA TYR A 23 8.06 10.09 3.56
C TYR A 23 7.95 8.87 4.48
N LEU A 24 7.63 7.69 3.94
CA LEU A 24 7.57 6.43 4.70
C LEU A 24 8.96 5.93 5.13
N ARG A 25 10.06 6.51 4.64
CA ARG A 25 11.41 6.25 5.14
C ARG A 25 11.60 6.83 6.55
N ASN A 26 10.91 7.91 6.88
CA ASN A 26 10.92 8.49 8.23
C ASN A 26 10.06 7.64 9.17
N ASN A 27 10.68 7.18 10.26
CA ASN A 27 10.02 6.30 11.22
C ASN A 27 8.80 6.94 11.89
N THR A 28 8.84 8.24 12.19
CA THR A 28 7.70 8.96 12.78
C THR A 28 6.50 8.98 11.83
N VAL A 29 6.73 9.31 10.55
CA VAL A 29 5.67 9.32 9.54
C VAL A 29 5.12 7.91 9.32
N TYR A 30 6.00 6.91 9.26
CA TYR A 30 5.62 5.50 9.12
C TYR A 30 4.71 5.04 10.27
N ILE A 31 5.05 5.37 11.53
CA ILE A 31 4.23 5.03 12.70
C ILE A 31 2.88 5.75 12.63
N CYS A 32 2.84 7.04 12.28
CA CYS A 32 1.58 7.76 12.08
C CYS A 32 0.71 7.09 11.01
N CYS A 33 1.30 6.70 9.87
CA CYS A 33 0.61 5.98 8.80
C CYS A 33 0.05 4.62 9.26
N ILE A 34 0.80 3.88 10.10
CA ILE A 34 0.33 2.62 10.70
C ILE A 34 -0.88 2.87 11.61
N ILE A 35 -0.82 3.89 12.47
CA ILE A 35 -1.94 4.24 13.35
C ILE A 35 -3.19 4.56 12.54
N VAL A 36 -3.05 5.33 11.46
CA VAL A 36 -4.15 5.64 10.53
C VAL A 36 -4.69 4.37 9.87
N ALA A 37 -3.82 3.48 9.37
CA ALA A 37 -4.24 2.23 8.74
C ALA A 37 -5.00 1.30 9.71
N ILE A 38 -4.52 1.18 10.96
CA ILE A 38 -5.21 0.44 12.02
C ILE A 38 -6.56 1.07 12.33
N SER A 39 -6.65 2.40 12.38
CA SER A 39 -7.90 3.11 12.65
C SER A 39 -8.94 2.89 11.54
N ILE A 40 -8.52 2.92 10.26
CA ILE A 40 -9.39 2.60 9.11
C ILE A 40 -9.91 1.16 9.23
N PHE A 41 -9.03 0.22 9.54
CA PHE A 41 -9.41 -1.19 9.70
C PHE A 41 -10.35 -1.40 10.90
N GLY A 42 -10.04 -0.82 12.06
CA GLY A 42 -10.88 -0.88 13.26
C GLY A 42 -12.27 -0.31 13.02
N TRP A 43 -12.36 0.86 12.36
CA TRP A 43 -13.63 1.46 11.97
C TRP A 43 -14.44 0.52 11.06
N SER A 44 -13.78 -0.12 10.09
CA SER A 44 -14.46 -1.07 9.20
C SER A 44 -15.07 -2.25 9.95
N LEU A 45 -14.39 -2.77 10.98
CA LEU A 45 -14.88 -3.86 11.81
C LEU A 45 -16.06 -3.43 12.70
N GLU A 46 -15.98 -2.25 13.30
CA GLU A 46 -17.08 -1.70 14.14
C GLU A 46 -18.37 -1.51 13.33
N ASN A 47 -18.24 -1.14 12.06
CA ASN A 47 -19.39 -0.94 11.17
C ASN A 47 -19.81 -2.23 10.44
N TYR A 48 -19.15 -3.36 10.69
CA TYR A 48 -19.54 -4.63 10.09
C TYR A 48 -20.83 -5.15 10.74
N SER A 49 -21.89 -5.26 9.95
CA SER A 49 -23.14 -5.91 10.37
C SER A 49 -23.43 -7.13 9.49
N PRO A 50 -23.89 -8.26 10.06
CA PRO A 50 -24.24 -9.45 9.28
C PRO A 50 -25.39 -9.19 8.29
N ASN A 51 -26.18 -8.14 8.50
CA ASN A 51 -27.27 -7.74 7.62
C ASN A 51 -26.84 -6.82 6.46
N LEU A 52 -25.53 -6.53 6.34
CA LEU A 52 -25.04 -5.70 5.24
C LEU A 52 -25.25 -6.38 3.87
N PRO A 53 -25.50 -5.57 2.82
CA PRO A 53 -25.51 -6.05 1.44
C PRO A 53 -24.20 -6.80 1.09
N GLN A 54 -24.29 -7.86 0.27
CA GLN A 54 -23.13 -8.66 -0.12
C GLN A 54 -22.02 -7.84 -0.77
N ILE A 55 -22.39 -6.80 -1.53
CA ILE A 55 -21.44 -5.85 -2.14
C ILE A 55 -20.60 -5.16 -1.07
N GLU A 56 -21.22 -4.70 0.02
CA GLU A 56 -20.49 -4.02 1.10
C GLU A 56 -19.59 -4.97 1.88
N LYS A 57 -20.02 -6.23 2.08
CA LYS A 57 -19.19 -7.28 2.66
C LYS A 57 -17.95 -7.56 1.82
N SER A 58 -18.09 -7.53 0.48
CA SER A 58 -16.96 -7.74 -0.44
C SER A 58 -15.88 -6.65 -0.36
N HIS A 59 -16.19 -5.49 0.22
CA HIS A 59 -15.21 -4.41 0.42
C HIS A 59 -14.35 -4.60 1.68
N MET A 60 -14.74 -5.47 2.62
CA MET A 60 -13.98 -5.72 3.86
C MET A 60 -12.48 -5.97 3.66
N PRO A 61 -12.04 -6.86 2.74
CA PRO A 61 -10.61 -7.08 2.50
C PRO A 61 -9.86 -5.86 1.96
N LEU A 62 -10.55 -4.86 1.41
CA LEU A 62 -9.89 -3.65 0.91
C LEU A 62 -9.49 -2.71 2.05
N TYR A 63 -10.15 -2.80 3.22
CA TYR A 63 -9.80 -1.97 4.39
C TYR A 63 -8.53 -2.43 5.12
N ILE A 64 -8.12 -3.68 4.96
CA ILE A 64 -6.82 -4.16 5.48
C ILE A 64 -5.65 -3.84 4.53
N SER A 65 -5.93 -3.49 3.27
CA SER A 65 -4.91 -3.24 2.26
C SER A 65 -3.90 -2.12 2.61
N PRO A 66 -4.26 -0.99 3.27
CA PRO A 66 -3.28 0.01 3.69
C PRO A 66 -2.25 -0.54 4.67
N LEU A 67 -2.67 -1.43 5.58
CA LEU A 67 -1.81 -2.04 6.59
C LEU A 67 -0.86 -3.05 5.93
N VAL A 68 -1.38 -3.90 5.05
CA VAL A 68 -0.58 -4.84 4.25
C VAL A 68 0.44 -4.08 3.39
N PHE A 69 0.02 -2.98 2.77
CA PHE A 69 0.91 -2.12 1.98
C PHE A 69 2.07 -1.57 2.81
N LEU A 70 1.82 -1.04 4.02
CA LEU A 70 2.89 -0.49 4.87
C LEU A 70 3.88 -1.56 5.31
N ILE A 71 3.40 -2.75 5.69
CA ILE A 71 4.25 -3.88 6.07
C ILE A 71 5.13 -4.31 4.89
N LEU A 72 4.52 -4.52 3.71
CA LEU A 72 5.26 -4.91 2.52
C LEU A 72 6.24 -3.83 2.06
N TYR A 73 5.85 -2.56 2.14
CA TYR A 73 6.73 -1.44 1.81
C TYR A 73 8.00 -1.50 2.66
N LYS A 74 7.87 -1.65 3.98
CA LYS A 74 9.03 -1.69 4.87
C LYS A 74 9.88 -2.94 4.64
N LEU A 75 9.24 -4.07 4.38
CA LEU A 75 9.93 -5.31 4.05
C LEU A 75 10.72 -5.18 2.74
N PHE A 76 10.12 -4.62 1.69
CA PHE A 76 10.76 -4.41 0.39
C PHE A 76 11.89 -3.38 0.46
N ASP A 77 11.68 -2.25 1.15
CA ASP A 77 12.74 -1.26 1.37
C ASP A 77 13.94 -1.89 2.10
N ASN A 78 13.71 -2.72 3.12
CA ASN A 78 14.78 -3.44 3.81
C ASN A 78 15.50 -4.45 2.91
N ILE A 79 14.78 -5.15 2.03
CA ILE A 79 15.40 -6.07 1.05
C ILE A 79 16.31 -5.30 0.10
N ILE A 80 15.84 -4.16 -0.42
CA ILE A 80 16.61 -3.32 -1.34
C ILE A 80 17.82 -2.71 -0.62
N GLN A 81 17.63 -2.21 0.61
CA GLN A 81 18.71 -1.66 1.43
C GLN A 81 19.84 -2.68 1.65
N LYS A 82 19.51 -3.96 1.87
CA LYS A 82 20.49 -5.04 2.03
C LYS A 82 21.21 -5.41 0.72
N ARG A 83 20.57 -5.21 -0.43
CA ARG A 83 21.08 -5.67 -1.74
C ARG A 83 21.83 -4.59 -2.50
N LEU A 84 21.36 -3.34 -2.42
CA LEU A 84 21.84 -2.21 -3.22
C LEU A 84 22.41 -1.07 -2.36
N GLU A 85 22.46 -1.24 -1.03
CA GLU A 85 22.94 -0.24 -0.05
C GLU A 85 22.23 1.13 -0.13
N ARG A 86 21.04 1.16 -0.74
CA ARG A 86 20.19 2.33 -0.90
C ARG A 86 18.73 1.99 -0.66
N HIS A 87 17.92 3.01 -0.38
CA HIS A 87 16.48 2.85 -0.29
C HIS A 87 15.86 2.48 -1.64
N MET A 88 14.69 1.84 -1.57
CA MET A 88 13.91 1.48 -2.75
C MET A 88 13.44 2.72 -3.51
N TYR A 89 13.59 2.69 -4.83
CA TYR A 89 13.17 3.73 -5.75
C TYR A 89 11.92 3.33 -6.52
N PHE A 90 11.03 4.30 -6.72
CA PHE A 90 9.81 4.13 -7.52
C PHE A 90 9.93 4.86 -8.87
N ARG A 91 9.46 4.18 -9.91
CA ARG A 91 9.33 4.75 -11.25
C ARG A 91 8.27 5.82 -11.28
N MET A 92 8.55 6.88 -12.01
CA MET A 92 7.59 7.90 -12.43
C MET A 92 7.53 7.91 -13.95
N LYS A 93 6.31 7.87 -14.50
CA LYS A 93 6.12 7.96 -15.95
C LYS A 93 6.23 9.40 -16.48
N TYR A 94 5.94 10.39 -15.64
CA TYR A 94 5.73 11.78 -16.07
C TYR A 94 6.67 12.81 -15.43
N MET A 95 7.68 12.37 -14.66
CA MET A 95 8.72 13.26 -14.11
C MET A 95 10.09 12.57 -14.22
N SER A 96 11.06 13.25 -14.84
CA SER A 96 12.48 12.87 -14.76
C SER A 96 12.96 13.19 -13.35
N ASN A 97 13.04 12.15 -12.52
CA ASN A 97 13.63 12.21 -11.20
C ASN A 97 14.75 11.17 -11.19
N LYS A 98 15.92 11.49 -10.62
CA LYS A 98 17.08 10.58 -10.57
C LYS A 98 16.71 9.19 -10.05
N GLU A 99 15.88 9.12 -9.01
CA GLU A 99 15.41 7.82 -8.49
C GLU A 99 14.61 7.01 -9.51
N SER A 100 13.85 7.66 -10.39
CA SER A 100 13.09 6.97 -11.44
C SER A 100 13.97 6.50 -12.60
N GLU A 101 15.09 7.17 -12.86
CA GLU A 101 16.04 6.80 -13.92
C GLU A 101 16.98 5.68 -13.46
N GLU A 102 17.38 5.70 -12.19
CA GLU A 102 18.23 4.69 -11.56
C GLU A 102 17.45 3.47 -11.04
N GLN A 103 16.14 3.43 -11.25
CA GLN A 103 15.30 2.33 -10.81
C GLN A 103 15.69 1.03 -11.52
N THR A 104 15.91 -0.02 -10.74
CA THR A 104 16.13 -1.37 -11.27
C THR A 104 14.81 -2.05 -11.65
N TRP A 105 14.88 -3.02 -12.58
CA TRP A 105 13.72 -3.86 -12.92
C TRP A 105 13.12 -4.57 -11.70
N PHE A 106 13.97 -4.95 -10.74
CA PHE A 106 13.52 -5.59 -9.51
C PHE A 106 12.68 -4.63 -8.64
N GLU A 107 13.12 -3.38 -8.46
CA GLU A 107 12.34 -2.36 -7.75
C GLU A 107 11.03 -2.03 -8.46
N TRP A 108 11.03 -2.03 -9.80
CA TRP A 108 9.80 -1.89 -10.57
C TRP A 108 8.81 -3.02 -10.27
N LEU A 109 9.27 -4.27 -10.21
CA LEU A 109 8.43 -5.40 -9.84
C LEU A 109 7.87 -5.26 -8.41
N LEU A 110 8.68 -4.83 -7.44
CA LEU A 110 8.23 -4.57 -6.07
C LEU A 110 7.18 -3.45 -6.02
N GLN A 111 7.38 -2.37 -6.78
CA GLN A 111 6.39 -1.29 -6.91
C GLN A 111 5.06 -1.79 -7.48
N MET A 112 5.10 -2.68 -8.47
CA MET A 112 3.89 -3.31 -9.02
C MET A 112 3.19 -4.18 -7.97
N VAL A 113 3.92 -5.00 -7.23
CA VAL A 113 3.36 -5.79 -6.13
C VAL A 113 2.68 -4.89 -5.10
N LEU A 114 3.32 -3.79 -4.71
CA LEU A 114 2.76 -2.82 -3.76
C LEU A 114 1.50 -2.13 -4.29
N GLY A 115 1.50 -1.71 -5.55
CA GLY A 115 0.34 -1.04 -6.16
C GLY A 115 -0.89 -1.95 -6.28
N PHE A 116 -0.67 -3.26 -6.42
CA PHE A 116 -1.75 -4.24 -6.54
C PHE A 116 -2.17 -4.88 -5.21
N VAL A 117 -1.61 -4.48 -4.07
CA VAL A 117 -1.99 -4.98 -2.74
C VAL A 117 -3.51 -5.01 -2.51
N PRO A 118 -4.29 -3.97 -2.83
CA PRO A 118 -5.74 -4.01 -2.61
C PRO A 118 -6.43 -5.13 -3.40
N LEU A 119 -6.01 -5.35 -4.66
CA LEU A 119 -6.55 -6.45 -5.48
C LEU A 119 -6.15 -7.82 -4.94
N ILE A 120 -4.91 -7.95 -4.46
CA ILE A 120 -4.41 -9.19 -3.84
C ILE A 120 -5.24 -9.51 -2.58
N CYS A 121 -5.48 -8.53 -1.72
CA CYS A 121 -6.33 -8.72 -0.53
C CYS A 121 -7.76 -9.15 -0.92
N GLY A 122 -8.35 -8.49 -1.92
CA GLY A 122 -9.68 -8.87 -2.43
C GLY A 122 -9.71 -10.28 -3.03
N ALA A 123 -8.71 -10.66 -3.81
CA ALA A 123 -8.61 -11.99 -4.41
C ALA A 123 -8.45 -13.10 -3.35
N ILE A 124 -7.61 -12.88 -2.34
CA ILE A 124 -7.44 -13.83 -1.22
C ILE A 124 -8.77 -14.03 -0.48
N TRP A 125 -9.53 -12.96 -0.26
CA TRP A 125 -10.83 -13.05 0.39
C TRP A 125 -11.82 -13.91 -0.40
N LEU A 126 -11.91 -13.70 -1.72
CA LEU A 126 -12.78 -14.50 -2.61
C LEU A 126 -12.38 -15.99 -2.70
N LEU A 127 -11.14 -16.34 -2.35
CA LEU A 127 -10.70 -17.74 -2.29
C LEU A 127 -11.08 -18.41 -0.97
N ILE A 128 -11.31 -17.65 0.10
CA ILE A 128 -11.57 -18.16 1.45
C ILE A 128 -13.06 -18.17 1.78
N PHE A 129 -13.84 -17.23 1.23
CA PHE A 129 -15.27 -17.01 1.51
C PHE A 129 -16.10 -17.05 0.23
#